data_AF-A0A1L8RIK2-F1
#
_entry.id   AF-A0A1L8RIK2-F1
#
_cell.length_a   1.000
_cell.length_b   1.000
_cell.length_c   1.000
_cell.angle_alpha   90.00
_cell.angle_beta   90.00
_cell.angle_gamma   90.00
#
_symmetry.space_group_name_H-M   'P 1'
#
loop_
_entity.id
_entity.type
_entity.pdbx_description
1 polymer ?
#
loop_
_entity_poly.entity_id
_entity_poly.type
_entity_poly.pdbx_seq_one_letter_code
_entity_poly.pdbx_strand_id
1 'polypeptide(L)' 'MMIQQTWQELEKLFGPKVAQRQTALILATQNYAQAILSANDSERIRSLGKRHLMLAAEKRLSSKQLTAFLGHAIKFERTY' A
#
# COMPACT_ATOMS: atom_id res chain seq x y z
N MET A 1 0.91 2.99 13.92
CA MET A 1 2.07 2.50 13.13
C MET A 1 2.65 3.67 12.36
N MET A 2 3.98 3.74 12.26
CA MET A 2 4.66 4.78 11.48
C MET A 2 4.57 4.43 9.98
N ILE A 3 4.17 5.38 9.13
CA ILE A 3 3.97 5.14 7.68
C ILE A 3 5.23 4.58 7.02
N GLN A 4 6.40 5.10 7.39
CA GLN A 4 7.67 4.69 6.77
C GLN A 4 8.06 3.25 7.12
N GLN A 5 7.73 2.79 8.33
CA GLN A 5 7.94 1.40 8.73
C GLN A 5 7.04 0.46 7.93
N THR A 6 5.76 0.81 7.75
CA THR A 6 4.83 -0.03 6.98
C THR A 6 5.17 -0.04 5.49
N TRP A 7 5.73 1.06 4.97
CA TRP A 7 6.29 1.12 3.61
C TRP A 7 7.49 0.17 3.44
N GLN A 8 8.47 0.20 4.35
CA GLN A 8 9.65 -0.68 4.28
C GLN A 8 9.27 -2.16 4.33
N GLU A 9 8.31 -2.54 5.18
CA GLU A 9 7.80 -3.92 5.23
C GLU A 9 7.07 -4.33 3.93
N LEU A 10 6.33 -3.40 3.33
CA LEU A 10 5.69 -3.62 2.03
C LEU A 10 6.71 -3.78 0.91
N GLU A 11 7.76 -2.95 0.88
CA GLU A 11 8.76 -2.95 -0.19
C GLU A 11 9.56 -4.26 -0.25
N LYS A 12 9.87 -4.87 0.90
CA LYS A 12 10.51 -6.20 0.98
C LYS A 12 9.74 -7.29 0.22
N LEU A 13 8.43 -7.09 0.06
CA LEU A 13 7.55 -8.05 -0.60
C LEU A 13 7.46 -7.85 -2.12
N PHE A 14 8.14 -6.86 -2.70
CA PHE A 14 8.21 -6.68 -4.15
C PHE A 14 9.21 -7.66 -4.79
N GLY A 15 8.81 -8.36 -5.85
CA GLY A 15 9.64 -9.33 -6.57
C GLY A 15 8.85 -10.54 -7.10
N PRO A 16 9.53 -11.60 -7.59
CA PRO A 16 8.86 -12.74 -8.21
C PRO A 16 7.88 -13.43 -7.24
N LYS A 17 6.75 -13.89 -7.81
CA LYS A 17 5.60 -14.43 -7.07
C LYS A 17 5.92 -15.80 -6.47
N VAL A 18 5.80 -15.90 -5.15
CA VAL A 18 5.66 -17.16 -4.41
C VAL A 18 4.31 -17.09 -3.70
N ALA A 19 3.50 -18.16 -3.70
CA ALA A 19 2.10 -18.10 -3.23
C ALA A 19 1.94 -17.49 -1.82
N GLN A 20 2.84 -17.80 -0.88
CA GLN A 20 2.85 -17.24 0.48
C GLN A 20 3.13 -15.73 0.51
N ARG A 21 3.85 -15.22 -0.49
CA ARG A 21 4.18 -13.80 -0.64
C ARG A 21 2.94 -12.96 -0.98
N GLN A 22 1.93 -13.54 -1.63
CA GLN A 22 0.73 -12.79 -2.04
C GLN A 22 -0.16 -12.42 -0.85
N THR A 23 -0.34 -13.34 0.10
CA THR A 23 -1.07 -13.04 1.35
C THR A 23 -0.33 -12.01 2.20
N ALA A 24 1.00 -12.16 2.33
CA ALA A 24 1.84 -11.18 3.01
C ALA A 24 1.76 -9.79 2.35
N LEU A 25 1.77 -9.73 1.02
CA LEU A 25 1.67 -8.48 0.25
C LEU A 25 0.34 -7.77 0.52
N ILE A 26 -0.77 -8.49 0.52
CA ILE A 26 -2.10 -7.93 0.82
C ILE A 26 -2.13 -7.37 2.24
N LEU A 27 -1.59 -8.10 3.22
CA LEU A 27 -1.54 -7.65 4.61
C LEU A 27 -0.66 -6.40 4.78
N ALA A 28 0.53 -6.38 4.18
CA ALA A 28 1.43 -5.23 4.22
C ALA A 28 0.81 -4.00 3.54
N THR A 29 0.11 -4.22 2.41
CA THR A 29 -0.64 -3.15 1.71
C THR A 29 -1.72 -2.56 2.61
N GLN A 30 -2.45 -3.42 3.34
CA GLN A 30 -3.47 -3.00 4.30
C GLN A 30 -2.86 -2.12 5.40
N ASN A 31 -1.78 -2.59 6.01
CA ASN A 31 -1.10 -1.88 7.10
C ASN A 31 -0.56 -0.52 6.65
N TYR A 32 0.00 -0.45 5.44
CA TYR A 32 0.46 0.79 4.83
C TYR A 32 -0.70 1.78 4.59
N ALA A 33 -1.78 1.33 3.96
CA ALA A 33 -2.94 2.18 3.71
C ALA A 33 -3.60 2.66 5.01
N GLN A 34 -3.69 1.80 6.03
CA GLN A 34 -4.26 2.15 7.31
C GLN A 34 -3.37 3.14 8.07
N ALA A 35 -2.04 2.99 8.03
CA ALA A 35 -1.11 3.95 8.62
C ALA A 35 -1.26 5.34 8.00
N ILE A 36 -1.40 5.44 6.68
CA ILE A 36 -1.63 6.71 5.96
C ILE A 36 -2.94 7.37 6.42
N LEU A 37 -4.03 6.59 6.45
CA LEU A 37 -5.34 7.09 6.84
C LEU A 37 -5.37 7.53 8.32
N SER A 38 -4.76 6.75 9.21
CA SER A 38 -4.68 7.07 10.65
C SER A 38 -3.82 8.30 10.93
N ALA A 39 -2.75 8.51 10.17
CA ALA A 39 -1.92 9.71 10.27
C ALA A 39 -2.53 10.94 9.59
N ASN A 40 -3.63 10.75 8.84
CA ASN A 40 -4.24 11.79 8.00
C ASN A 40 -3.22 12.50 7.08
N ASP A 41 -2.30 11.73 6.50
CA ASP A 41 -1.23 12.25 5.64
C ASP A 41 -1.81 12.82 4.34
N SER A 42 -1.93 14.14 4.30
CA SER A 42 -2.64 14.83 3.22
C SER A 42 -1.95 14.68 1.85
N GLU A 43 -0.63 14.51 1.81
CA GLU A 43 0.12 14.37 0.56
C GLU A 43 -0.10 12.98 -0.04
N ARG A 44 0.08 11.92 0.77
CA ARG A 44 -0.19 10.55 0.36
C ARG A 44 -1.65 10.32 0.03
N ILE A 45 -2.57 10.91 0.78
CA ILE A 45 -4.02 10.83 0.51
C ILE A 45 -4.36 11.49 -0.83
N ARG A 46 -3.77 12.65 -1.14
CA ARG A 46 -3.98 13.37 -2.40
C ARG A 46 -3.39 12.58 -3.58
N SER A 47 -2.19 12.03 -3.42
CA SER A 47 -1.48 11.31 -4.47
C SER A 47 -2.08 9.93 -4.78
N LEU A 48 -2.34 9.12 -3.75
CA LEU A 48 -2.82 7.74 -3.90
C LEU A 48 -4.35 7.64 -4.00
N GLY A 49 -5.05 8.69 -3.56
CA GLY A 49 -6.50 8.79 -3.57
C GLY A 49 -7.15 8.12 -2.34
N LYS A 50 -7.89 8.91 -1.56
CA LYS A 50 -8.57 8.47 -0.33
C LYS A 50 -9.41 7.20 -0.51
N ARG A 51 -10.18 7.11 -1.60
CA ARG A 51 -11.03 5.93 -1.89
C ARG A 51 -10.21 4.65 -2.07
N HIS A 52 -9.08 4.73 -2.77
CA HIS A 52 -8.23 3.56 -3.00
C HIS A 52 -7.52 3.13 -1.73
N LEU A 53 -7.09 4.09 -0.90
CA LEU A 53 -6.55 3.81 0.44
C LEU A 53 -7.57 3.10 1.33
N MET A 54 -8.84 3.53 1.33
CA MET A 54 -9.89 2.83 2.07
C MET A 54 -10.10 1.40 1.57
N LEU A 55 -10.18 1.21 0.24
CA LEU A 55 -10.31 -0.12 -0.36
C LEU A 55 -9.11 -1.03 -0.03
N ALA A 56 -7.89 -0.47 -0.01
CA ALA A 56 -6.68 -1.18 0.39
C ALA A 56 -6.71 -1.58 1.87
N ALA A 57 -7.11 -0.65 2.75
CA ALA A 57 -7.24 -0.88 4.19
C ALA A 57 -8.33 -1.91 4.54
N GLU A 58 -9.33 -2.09 3.68
CA GLU A 58 -10.42 -3.05 3.86
C GLU A 58 -10.18 -4.40 3.14
N LYS A 59 -9.03 -4.59 2.48
CA LYS A 59 -8.72 -5.77 1.64
C LYS A 59 -9.73 -5.99 0.50
N ARG A 60 -10.30 -4.91 -0.04
CA ARG A 60 -11.34 -4.94 -1.09
C ARG A 60 -10.80 -4.69 -2.51
N LEU A 61 -9.49 -4.60 -2.67
CA LEU A 61 -8.86 -4.46 -3.99
C LEU A 61 -8.80 -5.81 -4.70
N SER A 62 -9.31 -5.86 -5.93
CA SER A 62 -9.03 -6.98 -6.84
C SER A 62 -7.53 -7.03 -7.18
N SER A 63 -7.03 -8.17 -7.67
CA SER A 63 -5.62 -8.33 -8.05
C SER A 63 -5.12 -7.23 -9.01
N LYS A 64 -5.94 -6.84 -9.99
CA LYS A 64 -5.59 -5.77 -10.95
C LYS A 64 -5.50 -4.40 -10.26
N GLN A 65 -6.47 -4.09 -9.39
CA GLN A 65 -6.48 -2.84 -8.64
C GLN A 65 -5.34 -2.78 -7.62
N LEU A 66 -4.99 -3.91 -7.00
CA LEU A 66 -3.86 -4.01 -6.09
C LEU A 66 -2.55 -3.71 -6.82
N THR A 67 -2.31 -4.32 -7.99
CA THR A 67 -1.10 -4.04 -8.78
C THR A 67 -1.03 -2.58 -9.21
N ALA A 68 -2.15 -1.98 -9.64
CA ALA A 68 -2.20 -0.56 -9.99
C ALA A 68 -1.92 0.35 -8.79
N PHE A 69 -2.54 0.06 -7.63
CA PHE A 69 -2.33 0.80 -6.38
C PHE A 69 -0.85 0.74 -5.96
N LEU A 70 -0.24 -0.45 -5.96
CA LEU A 70 1.16 -0.62 -5.61
C LEU A 70 2.08 0.12 -6.57
N GLY A 71 1.80 0.12 -7.88
CA GLY A 71 2.56 0.91 -8.86
C GLY A 71 2.53 2.40 -8.56
N HIS A 72 1.38 2.94 -8.16
CA HIS A 72 1.25 4.34 -7.76
C HIS A 72 1.97 4.64 -6.45
N ALA A 73 1.84 3.77 -5.45
CA ALA A 73 2.53 3.89 -4.16
C ALA A 73 4.06 3.87 -4.34
N ILE A 74 4.59 2.93 -5.12
CA ILE A 74 6.01 2.84 -5.47
C ILE A 74 6.50 4.12 -6.14
N LYS A 75 5.73 4.65 -7.11
CA LYS A 75 6.11 5.87 -7.80
C LYS A 75 6.18 7.05 -6.83
N PHE A 76 5.20 7.19 -5.94
CA PHE A 76 5.18 8.26 -4.96
C PHE A 76 6.38 8.19 -4.00
N GLU A 77 6.56 7.06 -3.30
CA GLU A 77 7.59 6.90 -2.25
C GLU A 77 9.03 6.86 -2.79
N ARG A 78 9.22 6.72 -4.11
CA ARG A 78 10.54 6.83 -4.74
C ARG A 78 10.82 8.22 -5.32
N THR A 79 9.80 9.06 -5.41
CA THR A 79 9.92 10.43 -5.94
C THR A 79 10.06 11.45 -4.79
N TYR A 80 9.43 11.18 -3.65
CA TYR A 80 9.36 12.04 -2.46
C TYR A 80 9.87 11.27 -1.24
#